data_AF-A0A9E1UTF2-F1
#
_entry.id   AF-A0A9E1UTF2-F1
#
_cell.length_a   1.000
_cell.length_b   1.000
_cell.length_c   1.000
_cell.angle_alpha   90.00
_cell.angle_beta   90.00
_cell.angle_gamma   90.00
#
_symmetry.space_group_name_H-M   'P 1'
#
loop_
_entity.id
_entity.type
_entity.pdbx_description
1 polymer ?
#
loop_
_entity_poly.entity_id
_entity_poly.type
_entity_poly.pdbx_seq_one_letter_code
_entity_poly.pdbx_strand_id
1 'polypeptide(L)' 'MPLDPAKTPEQLLDLYYHDMRSHLLEVAAAFDRIERAGSCPDPRLAHLRQIAAIAVDDQPDRAPRLLNELSV' A
#
# COMPACT_ATOMS: atom_id res chain seq x y z
N MET A 1 14.08 -28.94 -15.94
CA MET A 1 12.89 -28.09 -16.14
C MET A 1 13.39 -26.71 -16.49
N PRO A 2 13.10 -26.15 -17.67
CA PRO A 2 13.46 -24.76 -17.94
C PRO A 2 12.70 -23.89 -16.94
N LEU A 3 13.39 -22.94 -16.31
CA LEU A 3 12.74 -21.89 -15.54
C LEU A 3 11.91 -21.06 -16.53
N ASP A 4 10.63 -20.85 -16.22
CA ASP A 4 9.83 -19.93 -17.02
C ASP A 4 10.56 -18.58 -17.10
N PRO A 5 10.60 -17.94 -18.28
CA PRO A 5 11.23 -16.64 -18.41
C PRO A 5 10.59 -15.65 -17.43
N ALA A 6 11.42 -14.81 -16.82
CA ALA A 6 10.95 -13.75 -15.94
C ALA A 6 9.92 -12.88 -16.69
N LYS A 7 8.81 -12.54 -16.01
CA LYS A 7 7.76 -11.67 -16.57
C LYS A 7 8.33 -10.31 -16.94
N THR A 8 7.84 -9.71 -18.03
CA THR A 8 8.20 -8.33 -18.40
C THR A 8 7.53 -7.33 -17.45
N PRO A 9 8.01 -6.07 -17.39
CA PRO A 9 7.37 -5.02 -16.60
C PRO A 9 5.89 -4.82 -16.93
N GLU A 10 5.51 -4.91 -18.20
CA GLU A 10 4.13 -4.76 -18.67
C GLU A 10 3.25 -5.92 -18.18
N GLN A 11 3.76 -7.15 -18.24
CA GLN A 11 3.06 -8.33 -17.74
C GLN A 11 2.87 -8.27 -16.22
N LEU A 12 3.85 -7.74 -15.49
CA LEU A 12 3.72 -7.51 -14.05
C LEU A 12 2.72 -6.40 -13.75
N LEU A 13 2.75 -5.31 -14.50
CA LEU A 13 1.77 -4.22 -14.36
C LEU A 13 0.36 -4.76 -14.58
N ASP A 14 0.10 -5.45 -15.70
CA ASP A 14 -1.22 -6.03 -15.99
C ASP A 14 -1.69 -7.00 -14.90
N LEU A 15 -0.76 -7.80 -14.35
CA LEU A 15 -1.05 -8.76 -13.29
C LEU A 15 -1.49 -8.07 -11.99
N TYR A 16 -0.88 -6.94 -11.61
CA TYR A 16 -1.10 -6.31 -10.31
C TYR A 16 -1.95 -5.04 -10.35
N TYR A 17 -2.16 -4.43 -11.51
CA TYR A 17 -2.75 -3.09 -11.63
C TYR A 17 -4.13 -2.98 -10.98
N HIS A 18 -5.00 -3.96 -11.22
CA HIS A 18 -6.36 -3.95 -10.70
C HIS A 18 -6.40 -4.13 -9.17
N ASP A 19 -5.58 -5.03 -8.64
CA ASP A 19 -5.49 -5.28 -7.19
C ASP A 19 -4.89 -4.08 -6.46
N MET A 20 -3.78 -3.52 -6.98
CA MET A 20 -3.18 -2.29 -6.45
C MET A 20 -4.19 -1.14 -6.42
N ARG A 21 -4.94 -0.95 -7.52
CA ARG A 21 -5.97 0.10 -7.59
C ARG A 21 -7.09 -0.13 -6.58
N SER A 22 -7.55 -1.37 -6.42
CA SER A 22 -8.60 -1.71 -5.45
C SER A 22 -8.14 -1.40 -4.02
N HIS A 23 -6.96 -1.86 -3.62
CA HIS A 23 -6.46 -1.66 -2.27
C HIS A 23 -6.20 -0.18 -1.94
N LEU A 24 -5.68 0.59 -2.89
CA LEU A 24 -5.52 2.04 -2.70
C LEU A 24 -6.87 2.74 -2.46
N LEU A 25 -7.90 2.37 -3.22
CA LEU A 25 -9.25 2.92 -3.05
C LEU A 25 -9.87 2.49 -1.71
N GLU A 26 -9.68 1.25 -1.29
CA GLU A 26 -10.18 0.73 -0.01
C GLU A 26 -9.57 1.49 1.17
N VAL A 27 -8.25 1.72 1.15
CA VAL A 27 -7.53 2.48 2.17
C VAL A 27 -8.05 3.92 2.24
N ALA A 28 -8.15 4.60 1.09
CA ALA A 28 -8.69 5.96 1.04
C ALA A 28 -10.12 6.04 1.58
N ALA A 29 -10.99 5.11 1.15
CA ALA A 29 -12.37 5.06 1.61
C ALA A 29 -12.50 4.72 3.11
N ALA A 30 -11.54 4.01 3.71
CA ALA A 30 -11.51 3.75 5.14
C ALA A 30 -11.23 5.03 5.94
N PHE A 31 -10.21 5.81 5.54
CA PHE A 31 -9.93 7.12 6.16
C PHE A 31 -11.14 8.05 6.09
N ASP A 32 -11.74 8.17 4.91
CA ASP A 32 -12.96 8.94 4.67
C ASP A 32 -14.11 8.56 5.60
N ARG A 33 -14.35 7.26 5.82
CA ARG A 33 -15.42 6.78 6.71
C ARG A 33 -15.14 7.12 8.17
N ILE A 34 -13.89 6.99 8.61
CA ILE A 34 -13.46 7.33 9.97
C ILE A 34 -13.66 8.83 10.21
N GLU A 35 -13.23 9.67 9.28
CA GLU A 35 -13.36 11.13 9.39
C GLU A 35 -14.82 11.58 9.38
N ARG A 36 -15.66 10.96 8.54
CA ARG A 36 -17.11 11.22 8.54
C ARG A 36 -17.80 10.79 9.82
N ALA A 37 -17.28 9.79 10.53
CA ALA A 37 -17.83 9.35 11.82
C ALA A 37 -17.51 10.35 12.96
N GLY A 38 -16.54 11.25 12.76
CA GLY A 38 -16.20 12.32 13.70
C GLY A 38 -14.69 12.45 13.93
N SER A 39 -14.30 13.28 14.90
CA SER A 39 -12.89 13.44 15.27
C SER A 39 -12.36 12.18 15.97
N CYS A 40 -11.35 11.54 15.37
CA CYS A 40 -10.62 10.43 15.98
C CYS A 40 -9.13 10.82 16.12
N PRO A 41 -8.71 11.45 17.23
CA PRO A 41 -7.33 11.84 17.47
C PRO A 41 -6.48 10.63 17.91
N ASP A 42 -6.62 9.51 17.21
CA ASP A 42 -5.87 8.29 17.49
C ASP A 42 -4.49 8.35 16.80
N PRO A 43 -3.39 8.23 17.55
CA PRO A 43 -2.04 8.29 16.98
C PRO A 43 -1.79 7.19 15.94
N ARG A 44 -2.48 6.05 16.00
CA ARG A 44 -2.39 4.99 15.00
C ARG A 44 -2.85 5.47 13.62
N LEU A 45 -3.88 6.33 13.58
CA LEU A 45 -4.40 6.88 12.33
C LEU A 45 -3.40 7.86 11.69
N ALA A 46 -2.69 8.62 12.52
CA ALA A 46 -1.61 9.49 12.06
C ALA A 46 -0.39 8.68 11.55
N HIS A 47 0.02 7.64 12.29
CA HIS A 47 1.08 6.73 11.88
C HIS A 47 0.78 6.04 10.55
N LEU A 48 -0.43 5.49 10.39
CA LEU A 48 -0.87 4.86 9.14
C LEU A 48 -0.78 5.79 7.93
N ARG A 49 -1.14 7.08 8.08
CA ARG A 49 -0.98 8.07 7.00
C ARG A 49 0.48 8.30 6.62
N GLN A 50 1.36 8.36 7.62
CA GLN A 50 2.79 8.59 7.38
C GLN A 50 3.42 7.42 6.63
N ILE A 51 3.15 6.18 7.08
CA ILE A 51 3.80 5.00 6.52
C ILE A 51 3.19 4.56 5.18
N ALA A 52 1.92 4.92 4.89
CA ALA A 52 1.28 4.61 3.61
C ALA A 52 2.06 5.18 2.40
N ALA A 53 2.78 6.29 2.58
CA ALA A 53 3.61 6.87 1.52
C ALA A 53 4.74 5.93 1.06
N ILE A 54 5.25 5.05 1.94
CA ILE A 54 6.29 4.07 1.61
C ILE A 54 5.79 3.09 0.54
N ALA A 55 4.50 2.75 0.54
CA ALA A 55 3.93 1.77 -0.38
C ALA A 55 3.97 2.22 -1.85
N VAL A 56 4.05 3.54 -2.10
CA VAL A 56 3.92 4.14 -3.44
C VAL A 56 5.05 5.10 -3.80
N ASP A 57 6.11 5.18 -2.97
CA ASP A 57 7.27 6.02 -3.29
C ASP A 57 8.10 5.44 -4.45
N ASP A 58 9.15 6.12 -4.90
CA ASP A 58 10.03 5.62 -5.98
C ASP A 58 11.27 4.87 -5.46
N GLN A 59 11.26 4.44 -4.20
CA GLN A 59 12.41 3.83 -3.54
C GLN A 59 12.31 2.29 -3.56
N PRO A 60 13.43 1.56 -3.58
CA PRO A 60 13.42 0.10 -3.51
C PRO A 60 12.90 -0.42 -2.15
N ASP A 61 12.66 -1.73 -2.07
CA ASP A 61 12.35 -2.46 -0.83
C ASP A 61 11.13 -1.93 -0.05
N ARG A 62 10.12 -1.40 -0.76
CA ARG A 62 8.90 -0.83 -0.15
C ARG A 62 8.21 -1.78 0.82
N ALA A 63 8.04 -3.05 0.46
CA ALA A 63 7.35 -4.02 1.31
C ALA A 63 8.12 -4.30 2.63
N PRO A 64 9.43 -4.62 2.62
CA PRO A 64 10.21 -4.70 3.85
C PRO A 64 10.20 -3.42 4.68
N ARG A 65 10.36 -2.25 4.05
CA ARG A 65 10.34 -0.95 4.74
C ARG A 65 9.01 -0.69 5.42
N LEU A 66 7.89 -0.94 4.73
CA LEU A 66 6.55 -0.80 5.29
C LEU A 66 6.30 -1.79 6.42
N LEU A 67 6.74 -3.05 6.26
CA LEU A 67 6.60 -4.09 7.30
C LEU A 67 7.34 -3.71 8.59
N ASN A 68 8.53 -3.13 8.48
CA ASN A 68 9.29 -2.67 9.63
C ASN A 68 8.50 -1.62 10.41
N GLU A 69 7.92 -0.62 9.73
CA GLU A 69 7.09 0.42 10.36
C GLU A 69 5.78 -0.10 10.98
N LEU A 70 5.25 -1.22 10.46
CA LEU A 70 4.04 -1.88 10.98
C LEU A 70 4.32 -2.76 12.22
N SER A 71 5.59 -3.10 12.46
CA SER A 71 5.99 -4.03 13.52
C SER A 71 6.45 -3.34 14.82
N VAL A 72 6.37 -2.00 14.87
CA VAL A 72 6.81 -1.15 15.99
C VAL A 72 5.67 -0.78 16.92
#